data_AF-A0A2A3Y201-F1
#
_entry.id   AF-A0A2A3Y201-F1
#
_cell.length_a   1.000
_cell.length_b   1.000
_cell.length_c   1.000
_cell.angle_alpha   90.00
_cell.angle_beta   90.00
_cell.angle_gamma   90.00
#
_symmetry.space_group_name_H-M   'P 1'
#
loop_
_entity.id
_entity.type
_entity.pdbx_description
1 polymer ?
#
loop_
_entity_poly.entity_id
_entity_poly.type
_entity_poly.pdbx_seq_one_letter_code
_entity_poly.pdbx_strand_id
1 'polypeptide(L)'
;MPRLALRWATAAIIIVALAVTSALVANRTLFSAEHAVESLHKHLLAGEGAEALGLMGAQVPQGDAVALDGEVLKRTQAGITEFDAQKADSSENDPDLHTVTAKYKADGVEQESTYTLRRTGKSWLFFDQWSFEPVMLPTVRVKANTVNEVAVNDQKIPLVKGVSTLPVFYPSITDASFSTKNFEADTRGVVVTGPAKEPVEISLKTQPTKEFIAQVNSKVRTYLNECAAQQVLMPSGCPFAYHTPSRVNPETIEWSIAKYPTIEVNYYNGAWVLSPLKVTAKLSLTEQDLRTGTLEKKTVNEQFSFTAQLTTSTSEVSVVPVAGTEE
;
A
#
# COMPACT_ATOMS: atom_id res chain seq x y z
N MET A 1 25.26 -57.56 -53.18
CA MET A 1 24.47 -56.32 -53.29
C MET A 1 23.27 -56.21 -52.33
N PRO A 2 22.45 -57.25 -52.03
CA PRO A 2 21.22 -57.08 -51.22
C PRO A 2 21.48 -56.80 -49.73
N ARG A 3 22.57 -57.33 -49.15
CA ARG A 3 22.91 -57.12 -47.73
C ARG A 3 23.36 -55.70 -47.39
N LEU A 4 23.95 -54.99 -48.36
CA LEU A 4 24.38 -53.60 -48.17
C LEU A 4 23.17 -52.67 -48.25
N ALA A 5 22.29 -52.87 -49.24
CA ALA A 5 21.02 -52.15 -49.34
C ALA A 5 20.13 -52.37 -48.11
N LEU A 6 20.05 -53.61 -47.60
CA LEU A 6 19.32 -53.91 -46.37
C LEU A 6 19.90 -53.18 -45.15
N ARG A 7 21.23 -53.14 -45.00
CA ARG A 7 21.90 -52.41 -43.92
C ARG A 7 21.66 -50.90 -43.99
N TRP A 8 21.74 -50.30 -45.18
CA TRP A 8 21.42 -48.89 -45.37
C TRP A 8 19.94 -48.59 -45.14
N ALA A 9 19.04 -49.49 -45.55
CA ALA A 9 17.61 -49.35 -45.25
C ALA A 9 17.33 -49.44 -43.74
N THR A 10 17.94 -50.40 -43.03
CA THR A 10 17.81 -50.50 -41.56
C THR A 10 18.39 -49.28 -40.86
N ALA A 11 19.57 -48.81 -41.28
CA ALA A 11 20.17 -47.59 -40.73
C ALA A 11 19.29 -46.35 -40.97
N ALA A 12 18.73 -46.21 -42.17
CA ALA A 12 17.81 -45.13 -42.50
C ALA A 12 16.54 -45.18 -41.63
N ILE A 13 15.96 -46.37 -41.42
CA ILE A 13 14.79 -46.55 -40.54
C ILE A 13 15.13 -46.16 -39.10
N ILE A 14 16.29 -46.57 -38.58
CA ILE A 14 16.73 -46.20 -37.23
C ILE A 14 16.89 -44.68 -37.09
N ILE A 15 17.50 -44.03 -38.08
CA ILE A 15 17.67 -42.57 -38.09
C ILE A 15 16.32 -41.86 -38.10
N VAL A 16 15.37 -42.32 -38.94
CA VAL A 16 14.01 -41.75 -38.99
C VAL A 16 13.29 -41.97 -37.66
N ALA A 17 13.38 -43.17 -37.07
CA ALA A 17 12.78 -43.45 -35.78
C ALA A 17 13.35 -42.56 -34.67
N LEU A 18 14.67 -42.36 -34.62
CA LEU A 18 15.34 -41.46 -33.68
C LEU A 18 14.93 -39.99 -33.90
N ALA A 19 14.78 -39.56 -35.15
CA ALA A 19 14.33 -38.20 -35.46
C ALA A 19 12.88 -37.98 -35.01
N VAL A 20 11.98 -38.94 -35.26
CA VAL A 20 10.57 -38.87 -34.84
C VAL A 20 10.45 -38.90 -33.32
N THR A 21 11.17 -39.78 -32.63
CA THR A 21 11.13 -39.82 -31.16
C THR A 21 11.70 -38.54 -30.55
N SER A 22 12.78 -38.00 -31.11
CA SER A 22 13.36 -36.71 -30.67
C SER A 22 12.38 -35.57 -30.87
N ALA A 23 11.70 -35.50 -32.02
CA ALA A 23 10.67 -34.50 -32.29
C ALA A 23 9.47 -34.61 -31.32
N LEU A 24 9.02 -35.84 -31.02
CA LEU A 24 7.95 -36.07 -30.05
C LEU A 24 8.33 -35.65 -28.64
N VAL A 25 9.57 -35.92 -28.22
CA VAL A 25 10.09 -35.49 -26.92
C VAL A 25 10.22 -33.96 -26.88
N ALA A 26 10.72 -33.34 -27.95
CA ALA A 26 10.81 -31.90 -28.05
C ALA A 26 9.42 -31.22 -27.97
N ASN A 27 8.38 -31.77 -28.63
CA ASN A 27 7.02 -31.23 -28.52
C ASN A 27 6.41 -31.34 -27.13
N ARG A 28 6.84 -32.33 -26.35
CA ARG A 28 6.37 -32.52 -24.98
C ARG A 28 7.12 -31.68 -23.96
N THR A 29 8.22 -31.03 -24.35
CA THR A 29 9.12 -30.33 -23.42
C THR A 29 9.34 -28.88 -23.82
N LEU A 30 9.85 -28.63 -25.03
CA LEU A 30 10.26 -27.30 -25.49
C LEU A 30 9.22 -26.62 -26.39
N PHE A 31 8.38 -27.40 -27.06
CA PHE A 31 7.34 -26.89 -27.98
C PHE A 31 5.94 -27.22 -27.46
N SER A 32 5.79 -27.16 -26.13
CA SER A 32 4.54 -27.43 -25.43
C SER A 32 3.88 -26.13 -24.95
N ALA A 33 2.59 -26.19 -24.63
CA ALA A 33 1.86 -25.02 -24.13
C ALA A 33 2.35 -24.60 -22.73
N GLU A 34 2.75 -25.57 -21.92
CA GLU A 34 3.33 -25.39 -20.59
C GLU A 34 4.64 -24.59 -20.68
N HIS A 35 5.52 -24.94 -21.63
CA HIS A 35 6.77 -24.22 -21.85
C HIS A 35 6.54 -22.76 -22.28
N ALA A 36 5.49 -22.47 -23.04
CA ALA A 36 5.13 -21.10 -23.39
C ALA A 36 4.74 -20.27 -22.14
N VAL A 37 4.04 -20.87 -21.17
CA VAL A 37 3.72 -20.24 -19.88
C VAL A 37 4.95 -20.07 -19.00
N GLU A 38 5.85 -21.05 -18.96
CA GLU A 38 7.15 -20.91 -18.28
C GLU A 38 8.01 -19.79 -18.90
N SER A 39 8.04 -19.71 -20.23
CA SER A 39 8.75 -18.65 -20.96
C SER A 39 8.18 -17.28 -20.63
N LEU A 40 6.85 -17.13 -20.59
CA LEU A 40 6.19 -15.91 -20.14
C LEU A 40 6.67 -15.53 -18.72
N HIS A 41 6.60 -16.46 -17.77
CA HIS A 41 7.03 -16.19 -16.39
C HIS A 41 8.50 -15.78 -16.30
N LYS A 42 9.39 -16.37 -17.12
CA LYS A 42 10.79 -15.96 -17.21
C LYS A 42 10.95 -14.50 -17.66
N HIS A 43 10.19 -14.06 -18.66
CA HIS A 43 10.21 -12.65 -19.09
C HIS A 43 9.68 -11.71 -17.99
N LEU A 44 8.63 -12.12 -17.27
CA LEU A 44 8.13 -11.36 -16.13
C LEU A 44 9.20 -11.22 -15.03
N LEU A 45 9.89 -12.31 -14.67
CA LEU A 45 11.00 -12.29 -13.70
C LEU A 45 12.19 -11.44 -14.17
N ALA A 46 12.45 -11.39 -15.47
CA ALA A 46 13.49 -10.57 -16.07
C ALA A 46 13.10 -9.10 -16.19
N GLY A 47 11.84 -8.74 -15.92
CA GLY A 47 11.32 -7.40 -16.12
C GLY A 47 11.23 -7.02 -17.60
N GLU A 48 11.02 -8.00 -18.49
CA GLU A 48 10.95 -7.82 -19.94
C GLU A 48 9.49 -7.70 -20.39
N GLY A 49 8.89 -6.55 -20.08
CA GLY A 49 7.48 -6.27 -20.29
C GLY A 49 7.04 -6.33 -21.74
N ALA A 50 7.84 -5.78 -22.65
CA ALA A 50 7.52 -5.78 -24.08
C ALA A 50 7.42 -7.21 -24.66
N GLU A 51 8.33 -8.10 -24.25
CA GLU A 51 8.31 -9.52 -24.67
C GLU A 51 7.11 -10.24 -24.06
N ALA A 52 6.83 -10.02 -22.78
CA ALA A 52 5.66 -10.61 -22.12
C ALA A 52 4.33 -10.15 -22.74
N LEU A 53 4.17 -8.85 -23.04
CA LEU A 53 3.00 -8.32 -23.75
C LEU A 53 2.85 -8.95 -25.14
N GLY A 54 3.97 -9.08 -25.87
CA GLY A 54 4.01 -9.68 -27.19
C GLY A 54 3.60 -11.15 -27.18
N LEU A 55 4.12 -11.94 -26.24
CA LEU A 55 3.76 -13.34 -26.07
C LEU A 55 2.28 -13.53 -25.74
N MET A 56 1.75 -12.73 -24.81
CA MET A 56 0.35 -12.82 -24.39
C MET A 56 -0.64 -12.27 -25.43
N GLY A 57 -0.17 -11.51 -26.43
CA GLY A 57 -1.06 -10.70 -27.27
C GLY A 57 -1.92 -9.76 -26.44
N ALA A 58 -1.40 -9.30 -25.29
CA ALA A 58 -2.20 -8.65 -24.27
C ALA A 58 -2.58 -7.21 -24.65
N GLN A 59 -3.82 -6.83 -24.37
CA GLN A 59 -4.28 -5.45 -24.46
C GLN A 59 -4.08 -4.75 -23.13
N VAL A 60 -3.42 -3.59 -23.17
CA VAL A 60 -3.14 -2.77 -21.98
C VAL A 60 -4.29 -1.78 -21.78
N PRO A 61 -5.08 -1.88 -20.69
CA PRO A 61 -6.07 -0.87 -20.36
C PRO A 61 -5.42 0.47 -19.99
N GLN A 62 -6.23 1.53 -19.95
CA GLN A 62 -5.75 2.85 -19.56
C GLN A 62 -5.29 2.87 -18.10
N GLY A 63 -4.09 3.40 -17.85
CA GLY A 63 -3.54 3.56 -16.52
C GLY A 63 -2.05 3.90 -16.56
N ASP A 64 -1.43 3.93 -15.38
CA ASP A 64 0.01 4.10 -15.22
C ASP A 64 0.73 2.79 -15.55
N ALA A 65 1.52 2.78 -16.63
CA ALA A 65 2.23 1.61 -17.13
C ALA A 65 3.50 1.26 -16.32
N VAL A 66 3.78 1.98 -15.23
CA VAL A 66 4.96 1.79 -14.38
C VAL A 66 5.20 0.36 -13.92
N ALA A 67 4.15 -0.46 -13.74
CA ALA A 67 4.26 -1.86 -13.33
C ALA A 67 4.47 -2.86 -14.47
N LEU A 68 4.52 -2.40 -15.73
CA LEU A 68 4.56 -3.28 -16.90
C LEU A 68 5.98 -3.57 -17.39
N ASP A 69 7.03 -2.93 -16.87
CA ASP A 69 8.39 -3.17 -17.37
C ASP A 69 9.47 -2.89 -16.32
N GLY A 70 10.67 -3.39 -16.56
CA GLY A 70 11.86 -3.10 -15.77
C GLY A 70 11.78 -3.53 -14.29
N GLU A 71 12.39 -2.73 -13.41
CA GLU A 71 12.55 -3.08 -11.99
C GLU A 71 11.25 -3.14 -11.20
N VAL A 72 10.21 -2.40 -11.62
CA VAL A 72 8.90 -2.50 -10.98
C VAL A 72 8.26 -3.84 -11.32
N LEU A 73 8.27 -4.24 -12.60
CA LEU A 73 7.80 -5.54 -13.02
C LEU A 73 8.52 -6.67 -12.26
N LYS A 74 9.86 -6.64 -12.20
CA LYS A 74 10.64 -7.62 -11.41
C LYS A 74 10.17 -7.70 -9.96
N ARG A 75 9.94 -6.56 -9.30
CA ARG A 75 9.46 -6.52 -7.92
C ARG A 75 8.05 -7.09 -7.77
N THR A 76 7.17 -6.93 -8.76
CA THR A 76 5.85 -7.59 -8.74
C THR A 76 5.94 -9.11 -8.78
N GLN A 77 7.05 -9.66 -9.28
CA GLN A 77 7.29 -11.10 -9.38
C GLN A 77 8.13 -11.66 -8.23
N ALA A 78 8.75 -10.81 -7.41
CA ALA A 78 9.75 -11.25 -6.41
C ALA A 78 9.19 -12.23 -5.36
N GLY A 79 7.90 -12.09 -5.01
CA GLY A 79 7.21 -13.00 -4.09
C GLY A 79 6.49 -14.18 -4.77
N ILE A 80 6.58 -14.30 -6.11
CA ILE A 80 6.06 -15.44 -6.85
C ILE A 80 7.14 -16.53 -6.90
N THR A 81 6.90 -17.64 -6.21
CA THR A 81 7.85 -18.73 -6.02
C THR A 81 7.22 -20.08 -6.33
N GLU A 82 8.03 -21.12 -6.52
CA GLU A 82 7.53 -22.49 -6.82
C GLU A 82 6.58 -22.53 -8.04
N PHE A 83 6.85 -21.71 -9.05
CA PHE A 83 6.03 -21.65 -10.26
C PHE A 83 6.16 -22.93 -11.09
N ASP A 84 5.03 -23.60 -11.32
CA ASP A 84 4.92 -24.86 -12.04
C ASP A 84 3.72 -24.84 -13.00
N ALA A 85 4.00 -24.82 -14.30
CA ALA A 85 2.98 -24.88 -15.35
C ALA A 85 2.48 -26.32 -15.50
N GLN A 86 1.26 -26.58 -15.05
CA GLN A 86 0.66 -27.91 -15.14
C GLN A 86 0.40 -28.29 -16.60
N LYS A 87 0.29 -29.60 -16.84
CA LYS A 87 -0.04 -30.15 -18.14
C LYS A 87 -1.30 -29.50 -18.71
N ALA A 88 -1.24 -29.15 -20.00
CA ALA A 88 -2.32 -28.46 -20.68
C ALA A 88 -3.53 -29.39 -20.93
N ASP A 89 -4.72 -28.90 -20.57
CA ASP A 89 -6.00 -29.56 -20.82
C ASP A 89 -6.61 -29.05 -22.13
N SER A 90 -6.95 -29.94 -23.06
CA SER A 90 -7.63 -29.57 -24.31
C SER A 90 -9.09 -29.19 -24.04
N SER A 91 -9.57 -28.15 -24.69
CA SER A 91 -10.99 -27.77 -24.63
C SER A 91 -11.87 -28.83 -25.32
N GLU A 92 -13.02 -29.13 -24.72
CA GLU A 92 -14.01 -30.04 -25.33
C GLU A 92 -14.62 -29.45 -26.62
N ASN A 93 -14.68 -28.12 -26.72
CA ASN A 93 -15.35 -27.42 -27.81
C ASN A 93 -14.43 -27.11 -29.00
N ASP A 94 -13.11 -27.02 -28.76
CA ASP A 94 -12.11 -26.68 -29.77
C ASP A 94 -10.80 -27.43 -29.44
N PRO A 95 -10.43 -28.46 -30.21
CA PRO A 95 -9.24 -29.28 -29.92
C PRO A 95 -7.92 -28.53 -30.10
N ASP A 96 -7.93 -27.34 -30.73
CA ASP A 96 -6.76 -26.49 -30.85
C ASP A 96 -6.62 -25.52 -29.67
N LEU A 97 -7.65 -25.37 -28.84
CA LEU A 97 -7.60 -24.60 -27.60
C LEU A 97 -7.19 -25.47 -26.42
N HIS A 98 -6.22 -24.98 -25.67
CA HIS A 98 -5.68 -25.63 -24.50
C HIS A 98 -5.61 -24.65 -23.33
N THR A 99 -5.96 -25.13 -22.14
CA THR A 99 -5.82 -24.39 -20.89
C THR A 99 -4.63 -24.92 -20.12
N VAL A 100 -3.72 -24.03 -19.74
CA VAL A 100 -2.59 -24.32 -18.85
C VAL A 100 -2.88 -23.65 -17.51
N THR A 101 -2.87 -24.44 -16.44
CA THR A 101 -2.96 -23.94 -15.06
C THR A 101 -1.55 -23.85 -14.50
N ALA A 102 -1.09 -22.65 -14.15
CA ALA A 102 0.14 -22.46 -13.40
C ALA A 102 -0.17 -22.45 -11.90
N LYS A 103 0.56 -23.25 -11.12
CA LYS A 103 0.53 -23.25 -9.66
C LYS A 103 1.79 -22.60 -9.12
N TYR A 104 1.67 -21.83 -8.05
CA TYR A 104 2.78 -21.10 -7.44
C TYR A 104 2.43 -20.68 -6.02
N LYS A 105 3.44 -20.20 -5.28
CA LYS A 105 3.24 -19.49 -4.02
C LYS A 105 3.43 -18.00 -4.22
N ALA A 106 2.42 -17.21 -3.83
CA ALA A 106 2.52 -15.77 -3.69
C ALA A 106 2.74 -15.43 -2.21
N ASP A 107 3.92 -14.91 -1.87
CA ASP A 107 4.34 -14.66 -0.48
C ASP A 107 4.13 -15.88 0.44
N GLY A 108 4.41 -17.07 -0.08
CA GLY A 108 4.28 -18.35 0.63
C GLY A 108 2.88 -18.95 0.66
N VAL A 109 1.86 -18.28 0.09
CA VAL A 109 0.48 -18.79 -0.01
C VAL A 109 0.26 -19.41 -1.38
N GLU A 110 -0.23 -20.66 -1.42
CA GLU A 110 -0.60 -21.37 -2.65
C GLU A 110 -1.64 -20.59 -3.46
N GLN A 111 -1.38 -20.41 -4.74
CA GLN A 111 -2.23 -19.71 -5.71
C GLN A 111 -2.14 -20.41 -7.07
N GLU A 112 -3.09 -20.08 -7.95
CA GLU A 112 -3.10 -20.57 -9.32
C GLU A 112 -3.54 -19.50 -10.31
N SER A 113 -3.03 -19.60 -11.54
CA SER A 113 -3.38 -18.74 -12.67
C SER A 113 -3.64 -19.60 -13.90
N THR A 114 -4.63 -19.22 -14.69
CA THR A 114 -4.97 -19.96 -15.91
C THR A 114 -4.65 -19.15 -17.16
N TYR A 115 -4.10 -19.84 -18.15
CA TYR A 115 -3.77 -19.30 -19.46
C TYR A 115 -4.43 -20.14 -20.54
N THR A 116 -5.04 -19.48 -21.51
CA THR A 116 -5.58 -20.16 -22.68
C THR A 116 -4.64 -19.94 -23.86
N LEU A 117 -4.23 -21.04 -24.49
CA LEU A 117 -3.35 -21.03 -25.64
C LEU A 117 -4.02 -21.78 -26.80
N ARG A 118 -3.72 -21.34 -28.01
CA ARG A 118 -4.13 -21.97 -29.26
C ARG A 118 -2.94 -22.59 -29.96
N ARG A 119 -3.11 -23.82 -30.46
CA ARG A 119 -2.17 -24.42 -31.40
C ARG A 119 -2.34 -23.77 -32.76
N THR A 120 -1.31 -23.06 -33.24
CA THR A 120 -1.37 -22.28 -34.49
C THR A 120 -0.74 -22.99 -35.69
N GLY A 121 -0.13 -24.15 -35.48
CA GLY A 121 0.44 -24.96 -36.54
C GLY A 121 1.69 -25.72 -36.09
N LYS A 122 2.59 -26.00 -37.05
CA LYS A 122 3.88 -26.63 -36.79
C LYS A 122 5.01 -25.87 -37.48
N SER A 123 6.09 -25.61 -36.74
CA SER A 123 7.36 -25.18 -37.33
C SER A 123 8.16 -26.40 -37.79
N TRP A 124 8.85 -26.26 -38.93
CA TRP A 124 9.64 -27.34 -39.54
C TRP A 124 8.88 -28.66 -39.74
N LEU A 125 7.56 -28.62 -39.98
CA LEU A 125 6.65 -29.77 -40.08
C LEU A 125 6.46 -30.63 -38.81
N PHE A 126 7.26 -30.45 -37.76
CA PHE A 126 7.27 -31.34 -36.60
C PHE A 126 6.86 -30.65 -35.30
N PHE A 127 7.33 -29.43 -35.07
CA PHE A 127 7.25 -28.78 -33.77
C PHE A 127 5.99 -27.95 -33.60
N ASP A 128 5.16 -28.27 -32.62
CA ASP A 128 3.92 -27.55 -32.38
C ASP A 128 4.19 -26.07 -32.07
N GLN A 129 3.36 -25.19 -32.60
CA GLN A 129 3.41 -23.76 -32.31
C GLN A 129 2.20 -23.37 -31.48
N TRP A 130 2.45 -22.57 -30.46
CA TRP A 130 1.46 -22.11 -29.50
C TRP A 130 1.43 -20.59 -29.47
N SER A 131 0.23 -20.04 -29.44
CA SER A 131 -0.02 -18.62 -29.22
C SER A 131 -0.95 -18.48 -28.03
N PHE A 132 -0.72 -17.50 -27.16
CA PHE A 132 -1.72 -17.16 -26.17
C PHE A 132 -2.96 -16.61 -26.87
N GLU A 133 -4.14 -16.92 -26.32
CA GLU A 133 -5.36 -16.22 -26.68
C GLU A 133 -5.28 -14.80 -26.10
N PRO A 134 -5.52 -13.74 -26.90
CA PRO A 134 -5.43 -12.37 -26.44
C PRO A 134 -6.32 -12.08 -25.24
N VAL A 135 -5.76 -11.46 -24.21
CA VAL A 135 -6.48 -11.04 -23.00
C VAL A 135 -6.30 -9.54 -22.76
N MET A 136 -7.27 -8.92 -22.10
CA MET A 136 -7.08 -7.60 -21.51
C MET A 136 -6.42 -7.77 -20.15
N LEU A 137 -5.31 -7.05 -19.90
CA LEU A 137 -4.65 -7.12 -18.61
C LEU A 137 -5.59 -6.63 -17.49
N PRO A 138 -5.56 -7.26 -16.30
CA PRO A 138 -6.21 -6.72 -15.13
C PRO A 138 -5.54 -5.41 -14.69
N THR A 139 -6.24 -4.65 -13.86
CA THR A 139 -5.70 -3.43 -13.26
C THR A 139 -5.79 -3.46 -11.74
N VAL A 140 -4.80 -2.88 -11.09
CA VAL A 140 -4.81 -2.56 -9.66
C VAL A 140 -5.11 -1.08 -9.48
N ARG A 141 -6.13 -0.76 -8.68
CA ARG A 141 -6.51 0.62 -8.36
C ARG A 141 -6.04 0.95 -6.95
N VAL A 142 -5.04 1.83 -6.85
CA VAL A 142 -4.51 2.31 -5.57
C VAL A 142 -5.21 3.60 -5.17
N LYS A 143 -5.74 3.64 -3.95
CA LYS A 143 -6.42 4.79 -3.36
C LYS A 143 -5.70 5.21 -2.09
N ALA A 144 -5.37 6.49 -1.99
CA ALA A 144 -4.90 7.08 -0.75
C ALA A 144 -5.50 8.47 -0.57
N ASN A 145 -5.88 8.78 0.66
CA ASN A 145 -6.33 10.12 1.03
C ASN A 145 -5.12 10.94 1.52
N THR A 146 -5.21 12.26 1.41
CA THR A 146 -4.23 13.21 1.97
C THR A 146 -2.87 13.29 1.25
N VAL A 147 -2.59 12.42 0.26
CA VAL A 147 -1.34 12.44 -0.51
C VAL A 147 -1.59 12.43 -2.03
N ASN A 148 -0.64 13.00 -2.77
CA ASN A 148 -0.64 13.05 -4.24
C ASN A 148 0.34 12.06 -4.87
N GLU A 149 1.07 11.29 -4.04
CA GLU A 149 2.06 10.31 -4.47
C GLU A 149 2.04 9.14 -3.49
N VAL A 150 2.21 7.93 -4.01
CA VAL A 150 2.40 6.70 -3.23
C VAL A 150 3.57 5.91 -3.80
N ALA A 151 4.14 5.02 -3.00
CA ALA A 151 5.08 4.03 -3.48
C ALA A 151 4.29 2.77 -3.86
N VAL A 152 4.44 2.29 -5.10
CA VAL A 152 3.96 0.99 -5.54
C VAL A 152 5.15 0.11 -5.86
N ASN A 153 5.29 -1.02 -5.14
CA ASN A 153 6.47 -1.88 -5.11
C ASN A 153 7.72 -0.99 -5.11
N ASP A 154 7.89 -0.12 -4.09
CA ASP A 154 8.91 0.94 -3.92
C ASP A 154 9.20 1.89 -5.10
N GLN A 155 8.36 1.96 -6.12
CA GLN A 155 8.40 3.02 -7.12
C GLN A 155 7.39 4.11 -6.77
N LYS A 156 7.84 5.35 -6.71
CA LYS A 156 6.96 6.51 -6.50
C LYS A 156 6.12 6.75 -7.75
N ILE A 157 4.81 6.86 -7.56
CA ILE A 157 3.82 7.12 -8.61
C ILE A 157 2.84 8.20 -8.16
N PRO A 158 2.37 9.07 -9.08
CA PRO A 158 1.40 10.10 -8.75
C PRO A 158 0.00 9.51 -8.54
N LEU A 159 -0.78 10.15 -7.69
CA LEU A 159 -2.22 9.95 -7.53
C LEU A 159 -2.97 11.15 -8.12
N VAL A 160 -3.90 10.89 -9.03
CA VAL A 160 -4.81 11.90 -9.57
C VAL A 160 -6.09 11.86 -8.77
N LYS A 161 -6.37 12.95 -8.01
CA LYS A 161 -7.52 13.02 -7.08
C LYS A 161 -7.53 11.85 -6.07
N GLY A 162 -6.35 11.46 -5.57
CA GLY A 162 -6.19 10.39 -4.58
C GLY A 162 -6.26 8.97 -5.17
N VAL A 163 -6.27 8.82 -6.49
CA VAL A 163 -6.37 7.51 -7.16
C VAL A 163 -5.32 7.38 -8.25
N SER A 164 -4.72 6.18 -8.36
CA SER A 164 -3.99 5.74 -9.54
C SER A 164 -4.47 4.34 -9.93
N THR A 165 -4.45 4.04 -11.21
CA THR A 165 -4.83 2.73 -11.76
C THR A 165 -3.67 2.21 -12.58
N LEU A 166 -3.21 1.01 -12.27
CA LEU A 166 -2.05 0.37 -12.87
C LEU A 166 -2.48 -0.88 -13.60
N PRO A 167 -2.27 -1.01 -14.91
CA PRO A 167 -2.31 -2.29 -15.58
C PRO A 167 -1.18 -3.16 -15.05
N VAL A 168 -1.45 -4.44 -14.80
CA VAL A 168 -0.46 -5.39 -14.27
C VAL A 168 -0.55 -6.73 -14.99
N PHE A 169 0.56 -7.44 -15.04
CA PHE A 169 0.57 -8.85 -15.44
C PHE A 169 -0.01 -9.75 -14.35
N TYR A 170 -0.28 -11.01 -14.70
CA TYR A 170 -0.61 -12.04 -13.74
C TYR A 170 0.21 -13.32 -14.01
N PRO A 171 0.65 -14.04 -12.95
CA PRO A 171 0.51 -13.64 -11.56
C PRO A 171 1.36 -12.41 -11.23
N SER A 172 0.93 -11.61 -10.26
CA SER A 172 1.74 -10.50 -9.74
C SER A 172 1.34 -10.14 -8.31
N ILE A 173 2.29 -9.59 -7.56
CA ILE A 173 2.08 -9.03 -6.23
C ILE A 173 2.29 -7.52 -6.33
N THR A 174 1.22 -6.77 -6.09
CA THR A 174 1.28 -5.30 -6.10
C THR A 174 1.16 -4.80 -4.67
N ASP A 175 2.25 -4.22 -4.16
CA ASP A 175 2.29 -3.58 -2.85
C ASP A 175 2.19 -2.08 -3.00
N ALA A 176 1.40 -1.43 -2.14
CA ALA A 176 1.39 0.03 -2.06
C ALA A 176 1.58 0.52 -0.62
N SER A 177 2.29 1.62 -0.47
CA SER A 177 2.52 2.30 0.80
C SER A 177 2.82 3.78 0.57
N PHE A 178 2.88 4.58 1.63
CA PHE A 178 3.55 5.88 1.57
C PHE A 178 4.03 6.29 2.95
N SER A 179 5.06 7.13 2.99
CA SER A 179 5.50 7.80 4.19
C SER A 179 5.90 9.23 3.84
N THR A 180 5.36 10.17 4.60
CA THR A 180 5.68 11.59 4.57
C THR A 180 6.06 12.03 5.97
N LYS A 181 6.47 13.29 6.16
CA LYS A 181 6.78 13.81 7.49
C LYS A 181 5.59 13.67 8.45
N ASN A 182 4.40 14.02 7.98
CA ASN A 182 3.22 14.10 8.84
C ASN A 182 2.31 12.86 8.82
N PHE A 183 2.30 12.14 7.70
CA PHE A 183 1.38 11.04 7.47
C PHE A 183 2.07 9.85 6.83
N GLU A 184 1.62 8.66 7.19
CA GLU A 184 2.07 7.40 6.62
C GLU A 184 0.90 6.43 6.43
N ALA A 185 1.10 5.40 5.61
CA ALA A 185 0.22 4.26 5.55
C ALA A 185 1.06 2.98 5.49
N ASP A 186 0.64 2.00 6.29
CA ASP A 186 1.21 0.65 6.27
C ASP A 186 1.11 0.06 4.86
N THR A 187 2.10 -0.75 4.51
CA THR A 187 2.12 -1.48 3.24
C THR A 187 0.92 -2.40 3.14
N ARG A 188 0.22 -2.33 2.01
CA ARG A 188 -0.87 -3.25 1.65
C ARG A 188 -0.60 -3.84 0.28
N GLY A 189 -0.62 -5.17 0.22
CA GLY A 189 -0.44 -5.95 -0.99
C GLY A 189 -1.72 -6.58 -1.49
N VAL A 190 -1.81 -6.77 -2.80
CA VAL A 190 -2.79 -7.64 -3.45
C VAL A 190 -2.10 -8.58 -4.44
N VAL A 191 -2.58 -9.81 -4.50
CA VAL A 191 -2.15 -10.79 -5.50
C VAL A 191 -3.15 -10.77 -6.65
N VAL A 192 -2.66 -10.59 -7.87
CA VAL A 192 -3.47 -10.64 -9.09
C VAL A 192 -3.20 -11.95 -9.78
N THR A 193 -4.20 -12.83 -9.84
CA THR A 193 -4.06 -14.21 -10.31
C THR A 193 -4.61 -14.45 -11.72
N GLY A 194 -5.27 -13.47 -12.32
CA GLY A 194 -5.91 -13.63 -13.63
C GLY A 194 -6.53 -12.35 -14.18
N PRO A 195 -7.12 -12.42 -15.38
CA PRO A 195 -7.85 -11.30 -15.96
C PRO A 195 -9.09 -10.96 -15.13
N ALA A 196 -9.37 -9.66 -15.00
CA ALA A 196 -10.52 -9.16 -14.26
C ALA A 196 -11.14 -7.98 -15.00
N LYS A 197 -12.48 -7.91 -15.02
CA LYS A 197 -13.21 -6.76 -15.59
C LYS A 197 -13.14 -5.55 -14.66
N GLU A 198 -13.28 -5.80 -13.36
CA GLU A 198 -13.21 -4.76 -12.33
C GLU A 198 -11.79 -4.70 -11.75
N PRO A 199 -11.27 -3.50 -11.41
CA PRO A 199 -9.95 -3.39 -10.83
C PRO A 199 -9.88 -3.96 -9.42
N VAL A 200 -8.76 -4.59 -9.09
CA VAL A 200 -8.45 -5.00 -7.72
C VAL A 200 -8.05 -3.75 -6.94
N GLU A 201 -8.68 -3.50 -5.78
CA GLU A 201 -8.48 -2.24 -5.07
C GLU A 201 -7.49 -2.37 -3.90
N ILE A 202 -6.49 -1.48 -3.85
CA ILE A 202 -5.68 -1.22 -2.66
C ILE A 202 -6.12 0.11 -2.07
N SER A 203 -6.75 0.08 -0.89
CA SER A 203 -7.08 1.30 -0.14
C SER A 203 -6.09 1.49 1.00
N LEU A 204 -5.23 2.51 0.92
CA LEU A 204 -4.26 2.83 1.95
C LEU A 204 -4.92 3.59 3.11
N LYS A 205 -4.67 3.13 4.33
CA LYS A 205 -5.17 3.77 5.55
C LYS A 205 -4.15 4.78 6.04
N THR A 206 -4.37 6.06 5.75
CA THR A 206 -3.53 7.15 6.25
C THR A 206 -3.60 7.25 7.77
N GLN A 207 -2.44 7.39 8.40
CA GLN A 207 -2.25 7.54 9.84
C GLN A 207 -1.25 8.67 10.12
N PRO A 208 -1.41 9.41 11.23
CA PRO A 208 -0.43 10.40 11.66
C PRO A 208 0.87 9.72 12.10
N THR A 209 2.02 10.27 11.71
CA THR A 209 3.32 9.76 12.16
C THR A 209 3.57 10.12 13.62
N LYS A 210 4.48 9.38 14.28
CA LYS A 210 4.93 9.70 15.63
C LYS A 210 5.57 11.09 15.72
N GLU A 211 6.31 11.49 14.68
CA GLU A 211 6.95 12.80 14.61
C GLU A 211 5.90 13.93 14.56
N PHE A 212 4.83 13.74 13.80
CA PHE A 212 3.74 14.70 13.71
C PHE A 212 2.99 14.87 15.04
N ILE A 213 2.66 13.77 15.70
CA ILE A 213 2.05 13.80 17.04
C ILE A 213 2.98 14.51 18.04
N ALA A 214 4.29 14.28 17.96
CA ALA A 214 5.27 14.96 18.81
C ALA A 214 5.32 16.48 18.55
N GLN A 215 5.27 16.91 17.29
CA GLN A 215 5.22 18.33 16.93
C GLN A 215 3.96 19.02 17.46
N VAL A 216 2.79 18.39 17.31
CA VAL A 216 1.52 18.89 17.87
C VAL A 216 1.61 18.99 19.39
N ASN A 217 2.08 17.93 20.05
CA ASN A 217 2.27 17.91 21.50
C ASN A 217 3.21 19.03 21.97
N SER A 218 4.31 19.29 21.25
CA SER A 218 5.22 20.39 21.58
C SER A 218 4.54 21.76 21.50
N LYS A 219 3.74 22.00 20.46
CA LYS A 219 2.99 23.26 20.30
C LYS A 219 1.96 23.46 21.42
N VAL A 220 1.17 22.42 21.72
CA VAL A 220 0.18 22.45 22.81
C VAL A 220 0.84 22.68 24.17
N ARG A 221 1.98 22.03 24.43
CA ARG A 221 2.75 22.22 25.68
C ARG A 221 3.27 23.64 25.81
N THR A 222 3.81 24.21 24.73
CA THR A 222 4.33 25.58 24.72
C THR A 222 3.23 26.57 25.07
N TYR A 223 2.08 26.47 24.41
CA TYR A 223 0.90 27.29 24.70
C TYR A 223 0.45 27.17 26.18
N LEU A 224 0.33 25.94 26.70
CA LEU A 224 -0.07 25.74 28.10
C LEU A 224 0.96 26.27 29.10
N ASN A 225 2.26 26.24 28.76
CA ASN A 225 3.32 26.81 29.58
C ASN A 225 3.29 28.34 29.59
N GLU A 226 3.03 28.96 28.43
CA GLU A 226 2.82 30.41 28.33
C GLU A 226 1.61 30.85 29.15
N CYS A 227 0.55 30.03 29.18
CA CYS A 227 -0.59 30.24 30.07
C CYS A 227 -0.22 30.14 31.55
N ALA A 228 0.54 29.12 31.94
CA ALA A 228 0.95 28.93 33.33
C ALA A 228 1.95 30.00 33.82
N ALA A 229 2.66 30.66 32.90
CA ALA A 229 3.54 31.77 33.23
C ALA A 229 2.79 33.07 33.57
N GLN A 230 1.50 33.19 33.25
CA GLN A 230 0.70 34.38 33.57
C GLN A 230 0.29 34.36 35.05
N GLN A 231 0.79 35.33 35.82
CA GLN A 231 0.56 35.45 37.26
C GLN A 231 -0.80 36.08 37.61
N VAL A 232 -1.90 35.54 37.06
CA VAL A 232 -3.28 36.02 37.26
C VAL A 232 -4.24 34.84 37.42
N LEU A 233 -5.39 35.05 38.05
CA LEU A 233 -6.39 33.97 38.25
C LEU A 233 -7.07 33.53 36.96
N MET A 234 -7.12 34.41 35.96
CA MET A 234 -7.75 34.17 34.66
C MET A 234 -6.78 34.60 33.55
N PRO A 235 -5.79 33.75 33.23
CA PRO A 235 -4.85 34.02 32.16
C PRO A 235 -5.57 34.25 30.83
N SER A 236 -5.17 35.31 30.13
CA SER A 236 -5.79 35.68 28.86
C SER A 236 -5.48 34.64 27.78
N GLY A 237 -6.51 34.22 27.05
CA GLY A 237 -6.40 33.24 25.97
C GLY A 237 -6.08 31.83 26.44
N CYS A 238 -6.36 31.48 27.71
CA CYS A 238 -5.99 30.21 28.32
C CYS A 238 -7.22 29.39 28.73
N PRO A 239 -7.10 28.05 28.80
CA PRO A 239 -8.24 27.18 29.04
C PRO A 239 -8.59 27.03 30.53
N PHE A 240 -7.74 27.51 31.44
CA PHE A 240 -7.93 27.40 32.88
C PHE A 240 -8.12 28.77 33.51
N ALA A 241 -9.02 28.81 34.49
CA ALA A 241 -9.42 29.99 35.23
C ALA A 241 -9.75 29.57 36.67
N TYR A 242 -9.56 30.49 37.62
CA TYR A 242 -9.93 30.29 39.01
C TYR A 242 -10.86 31.39 39.49
N HIS A 243 -12.01 30.99 40.05
CA HIS A 243 -13.01 31.90 40.60
C HIS A 243 -13.04 31.75 42.12
N THR A 244 -12.92 32.86 42.84
CA THR A 244 -12.99 32.88 44.30
C THR A 244 -13.65 34.18 44.79
N PRO A 245 -14.50 34.13 45.82
CA PRO A 245 -15.01 35.33 46.47
C PRO A 245 -13.98 35.96 47.41
N SER A 246 -12.90 35.25 47.76
CA SER A 246 -11.86 35.73 48.66
C SER A 246 -10.91 36.74 48.00
N ARG A 247 -10.23 37.57 48.79
CA ARG A 247 -9.16 38.42 48.26
C ARG A 247 -7.90 37.60 48.06
N VAL A 248 -7.28 37.66 46.89
CA VAL A 248 -6.04 36.92 46.59
C VAL A 248 -4.85 37.85 46.62
N ASN A 249 -3.72 37.41 47.20
CA ASN A 249 -2.44 38.10 47.02
C ASN A 249 -1.87 37.77 45.62
N PRO A 250 -1.80 38.74 44.69
CA PRO A 250 -1.35 38.48 43.31
C PRO A 250 0.08 37.92 43.23
N GLU A 251 0.96 38.29 44.16
CA GLU A 251 2.35 37.83 44.21
C GLU A 251 2.50 36.34 44.49
N THR A 252 1.45 35.71 45.00
CA THR A 252 1.46 34.29 45.38
C THR A 252 0.81 33.38 44.35
N ILE A 253 0.22 33.94 43.29
CA ILE A 253 -0.47 33.17 42.25
C ILE A 253 0.58 32.42 41.44
N GLU A 254 0.60 31.09 41.52
CA GLU A 254 1.51 30.25 40.76
C GLU A 254 0.71 29.15 40.05
N TRP A 255 0.68 29.22 38.72
CA TRP A 255 0.13 28.15 37.89
C TRP A 255 1.23 27.18 37.47
N SER A 256 0.88 25.90 37.41
CA SER A 256 1.71 24.85 36.80
C SER A 256 0.83 23.80 36.15
N ILE A 257 1.38 23.04 35.21
CA ILE A 257 0.65 21.96 34.54
C ILE A 257 0.96 20.64 35.24
N ALA A 258 0.00 20.12 36.00
CA ALA A 258 0.12 18.83 36.66
C ALA A 258 0.04 17.67 35.66
N LYS A 259 -0.80 17.79 34.63
CA LYS A 259 -0.93 16.80 33.56
C LYS A 259 -1.25 17.47 32.22
N TYR A 260 -0.40 17.23 31.23
CA TYR A 260 -0.62 17.70 29.87
C TYR A 260 -1.65 16.82 29.11
N PRO A 261 -2.32 17.37 28.09
CA PRO A 261 -3.21 16.60 27.24
C PRO A 261 -2.53 15.44 26.51
N THR A 262 -3.26 14.35 26.33
CA THR A 262 -2.92 13.33 25.34
C THR A 262 -3.36 13.83 23.97
N ILE A 263 -2.47 13.79 22.99
CA ILE A 263 -2.76 14.23 21.62
C ILE A 263 -3.35 13.06 20.85
N GLU A 264 -4.56 13.23 20.35
CA GLU A 264 -5.23 12.32 19.44
C GLU A 264 -5.67 13.09 18.20
N VAL A 265 -5.27 12.60 17.03
CA VAL A 265 -5.58 13.21 15.73
C VAL A 265 -6.40 12.22 14.91
N ASN A 266 -7.58 12.67 14.47
CA ASN A 266 -8.55 11.86 13.76
C ASN A 266 -8.88 12.47 12.39
N TYR A 267 -9.23 11.63 11.43
CA TYR A 267 -9.72 12.09 10.13
C TYR A 267 -11.25 12.17 10.15
N TYR A 268 -11.80 13.36 9.91
CA TYR A 268 -13.24 13.62 9.94
C TYR A 268 -13.63 14.63 8.85
N ASN A 269 -14.69 14.32 8.08
CA ASN A 269 -15.22 15.17 7.02
C ASN A 269 -14.18 15.76 6.04
N GLY A 270 -13.19 14.95 5.65
CA GLY A 270 -12.17 15.38 4.70
C GLY A 270 -10.98 16.14 5.30
N ALA A 271 -10.94 16.31 6.63
CA ALA A 271 -9.88 17.03 7.34
C ALA A 271 -9.34 16.24 8.53
N TRP A 272 -8.08 16.52 8.89
CA TRP A 272 -7.48 16.03 10.12
C TRP A 272 -7.79 17.00 11.27
N VAL A 273 -8.36 16.46 12.36
CA VAL A 273 -8.82 17.24 13.51
C VAL A 273 -8.22 16.70 14.80
N LEU A 274 -8.03 17.59 15.78
CA LEU A 274 -7.64 17.21 17.14
C LEU A 274 -8.88 16.80 17.94
N SER A 275 -8.78 15.69 18.68
CA SER A 275 -9.74 15.40 19.74
C SER A 275 -9.72 16.51 20.81
N PRO A 276 -10.82 16.73 21.54
CA PRO A 276 -10.85 17.65 22.67
C PRO A 276 -9.70 17.38 23.64
N LEU A 277 -8.97 18.43 24.01
CA LEU A 277 -7.79 18.36 24.84
C LEU A 277 -8.18 18.55 26.31
N LYS A 278 -7.60 17.73 27.19
CA LYS A 278 -7.82 17.81 28.64
C LYS A 278 -6.51 18.11 29.35
N VAL A 279 -6.48 19.20 30.10
CA VAL A 279 -5.32 19.62 30.89
C VAL A 279 -5.68 19.62 32.37
N THR A 280 -4.75 19.19 33.23
CA THR A 280 -4.88 19.39 34.68
C THR A 280 -3.92 20.49 35.10
N ALA A 281 -4.47 21.62 35.51
CA ALA A 281 -3.73 22.77 36.00
C ALA A 281 -3.70 22.74 37.53
N LYS A 282 -2.54 23.08 38.09
CA LYS A 282 -2.32 23.24 39.52
C LYS A 282 -2.12 24.72 39.79
N LEU A 283 -2.95 25.27 40.68
CA LEU A 283 -2.85 26.63 41.17
C LEU A 283 -2.45 26.62 42.63
N SER A 284 -1.37 27.31 42.98
CA SER A 284 -1.01 27.63 44.35
C SER A 284 -1.17 29.13 44.57
N LEU A 285 -1.82 29.54 45.66
CA LEU A 285 -2.03 30.96 46.00
C LEU A 285 -2.30 31.14 47.50
N THR A 286 -2.29 32.39 47.96
CA THR A 286 -2.76 32.77 49.31
C THR A 286 -4.05 33.57 49.20
N GLU A 287 -5.11 33.07 49.83
CA GLU A 287 -6.40 33.77 49.96
C GLU A 287 -6.50 34.46 51.32
N GLN A 288 -7.22 35.57 51.36
CA GLN A 288 -7.65 36.25 52.57
C GLN A 288 -9.16 36.09 52.72
N ASP A 289 -9.58 35.49 53.83
CA ASP A 289 -10.99 35.39 54.20
C ASP A 289 -11.56 36.80 54.49
N LEU A 290 -12.64 37.17 53.79
CA LEU A 290 -13.20 38.52 53.86
C LEU A 290 -13.88 38.85 55.20
N ARG A 291 -14.18 37.84 56.04
CA ARG A 291 -14.86 38.02 57.32
C ARG A 291 -13.87 38.07 58.49
N THR A 292 -12.83 37.26 58.45
CA THR A 292 -11.86 37.06 59.55
C THR A 292 -10.54 37.75 59.29
N GLY A 293 -10.21 38.06 58.03
CA GLY A 293 -8.92 38.61 57.62
C GLY A 293 -7.77 37.60 57.60
N THR A 294 -8.04 36.33 57.90
CA THR A 294 -7.03 35.24 57.96
C THR A 294 -6.45 34.97 56.57
N LEU A 295 -5.13 34.77 56.50
CA LEU A 295 -4.42 34.39 55.28
C LEU A 295 -4.20 32.87 55.23
N GLU A 296 -4.66 32.23 54.17
CA GLU A 296 -4.55 30.78 53.98
C GLU A 296 -3.87 30.44 52.66
N LYS A 297 -2.84 29.58 52.72
CA LYS A 297 -2.25 28.99 51.52
C LYS A 297 -3.16 27.92 50.98
N LYS A 298 -3.52 28.03 49.71
CA LYS A 298 -4.40 27.10 49.01
C LYS A 298 -3.68 26.52 47.81
N THR A 299 -3.95 25.24 47.55
CA THR A 299 -3.51 24.57 46.33
C THR A 299 -4.70 23.85 45.73
N VAL A 300 -4.98 24.15 44.47
CA VAL A 300 -6.11 23.62 43.72
C VAL A 300 -5.57 22.86 42.53
N ASN A 301 -6.11 21.67 42.27
CA ASN A 301 -5.82 20.88 41.08
C ASN A 301 -7.13 20.65 40.35
N GLU A 302 -7.30 21.31 39.22
CA GLU A 302 -8.53 21.23 38.44
C GLU A 302 -8.26 20.80 37.00
N GLN A 303 -9.23 20.08 36.43
CA GLN A 303 -9.17 19.63 35.05
C GLN A 303 -10.01 20.57 34.19
N PHE A 304 -9.41 21.02 33.10
CA PHE A 304 -10.03 21.88 32.10
C PHE A 304 -10.02 21.17 30.75
N SER A 305 -11.03 21.46 29.93
CA SER A 305 -11.14 20.95 28.56
C SER A 305 -11.17 22.11 27.58
N PHE A 306 -10.47 21.97 26.46
CA PHE A 306 -10.48 22.97 25.39
C PHE A 306 -10.27 22.30 24.03
N THR A 307 -10.57 23.04 22.97
CA THR A 307 -10.36 22.58 21.59
C THR A 307 -9.26 23.39 20.93
N ALA A 308 -8.66 22.84 19.88
CA ALA A 308 -7.68 23.53 19.07
C ALA A 308 -7.95 23.23 17.60
N GLN A 309 -7.90 24.27 16.78
CA GLN A 309 -7.94 24.12 15.33
C GLN A 309 -6.59 23.57 14.86
N LEU A 310 -6.66 22.44 14.17
CA LEU A 310 -5.52 21.81 13.53
C LEU A 310 -5.55 22.15 12.04
N THR A 311 -4.45 22.71 11.52
CA THR A 311 -4.25 22.88 10.07
C THR A 311 -2.98 22.16 9.68
N THR A 312 -3.07 21.26 8.71
CA THR A 312 -1.97 20.35 8.37
C THR A 312 -1.82 20.22 6.87
N SER A 313 -0.58 19.99 6.45
CA SER A 313 -0.24 19.44 5.14
C SER A 313 0.61 18.19 5.34
N THR A 314 1.17 17.63 4.26
CA THR A 314 2.13 16.53 4.34
C THR A 314 3.43 16.90 5.06
N SER A 315 3.72 18.19 5.25
CA SER A 315 4.98 18.69 5.83
C SER A 315 4.82 19.75 6.92
N GLU A 316 3.71 20.50 6.92
CA GLU A 316 3.48 21.62 7.83
C GLU A 316 2.37 21.30 8.83
N VAL A 317 2.50 21.91 10.02
CA VAL A 317 1.52 21.78 11.11
C VAL A 317 1.33 23.13 11.81
N SER A 318 0.07 23.53 11.94
CA SER A 318 -0.37 24.66 12.76
C SER A 318 -1.43 24.19 13.74
N VAL A 319 -1.33 24.65 14.98
CA VAL A 319 -2.25 24.34 16.07
C VAL A 319 -2.63 25.67 16.71
N VAL A 320 -3.90 26.05 16.60
CA VAL A 320 -4.44 27.28 17.16
C VAL A 320 -5.48 26.91 18.21
N PRO A 321 -5.21 27.10 19.51
CA PRO A 321 -6.20 26.90 20.55
C PRO A 321 -7.43 27.77 20.30
N VAL A 322 -8.61 27.19 20.39
CA VAL A 322 -9.86 27.95 20.39
C VAL A 322 -10.12 28.31 21.84
N ALA A 323 -9.88 29.57 22.21
CA ALA A 323 -10.31 30.05 23.51
C ALA A 323 -11.83 29.88 23.58
N GLY A 324 -12.32 29.16 24.58
CA GLY A 324 -13.75 29.00 24.78
C GLY A 324 -14.38 30.38 24.89
N THR A 325 -15.32 30.69 24.00
CA THR A 325 -16.29 31.75 24.27
C THR A 325 -17.07 31.30 25.49
N GLU A 326 -17.05 32.11 26.55
CA GLU A 326 -17.91 31.94 27.71
C GLU A 326 -19.36 31.70 27.23
N GLU A 327 -19.91 30.53 27.54
CA GLU A 327 -21.38 30.32 27.56
C GLU A 327 -21.92 30.77 28.91
#